data_AF-A0A0K8PPC7-F1
#
_entry.id   AF-A0A0K8PPC7-F1
#
_cell.length_a   1.000
_cell.length_b   1.000
_cell.length_c   1.000
_cell.angle_alpha   90.00
_cell.angle_beta   90.00
_cell.angle_gamma   90.00
#
_symmetry.space_group_name_H-M   'P 1'
#
loop_
_entity.id
_entity.type
_entity.pdbx_description
1 polymer ?
#
loop_
_entity_poly.entity_id
_entity_poly.type
_entity_poly.pdbx_seq_one_letter_code
_entity_poly.pdbx_strand_id
1 'polypeptide(L)'
;MPEGSDLYLMKSILHDWPDDRAVTILRHCRAVLPPGGRVLILEPVLPEVVGTDDDGSTYLSDLNMLVNVGGRERTRADFQELCEAAGLSLVSVTPLPEAEPFWLLEAAAAG
;
A
#
# COMPACT_ATOMS: atom_id res chain seq x y z
N MET A 1 -12.19 9.26 9.51
CA MET A 1 -11.25 10.01 8.65
C MET A 1 -11.76 11.45 8.56
N PRO A 2 -10.90 12.48 8.62
CA PRO A 2 -11.34 13.86 8.36
C PRO A 2 -11.90 13.97 6.94
N GLU A 3 -12.99 14.70 6.74
CA GLU A 3 -13.57 14.96 5.40
C GLU A 3 -12.93 16.19 4.75
N GLY A 4 -13.04 16.32 3.42
CA GLY A 4 -12.61 17.51 2.68
C GLY A 4 -11.25 17.42 1.99
N SER A 5 -10.55 16.28 2.12
CA SER A 5 -9.34 16.00 1.33
C SER A 5 -9.70 15.25 0.05
N ASP A 6 -9.06 15.59 -1.05
CA ASP A 6 -9.14 14.90 -2.33
C ASP A 6 -8.16 13.71 -2.43
N LEU A 7 -7.18 13.64 -1.52
CA LEU A 7 -6.15 12.62 -1.47
C LEU A 7 -5.93 12.10 -0.05
N TYR A 8 -5.87 10.78 0.10
CA TYR A 8 -5.44 10.12 1.35
C TYR A 8 -4.27 9.20 1.05
N LEU A 9 -3.12 9.47 1.68
CA LEU A 9 -1.93 8.64 1.54
C LEU A 9 -1.78 7.72 2.75
N MET A 10 -1.48 6.45 2.49
CA MET A 10 -1.08 5.47 3.49
C MET A 10 0.20 4.79 3.05
N LYS A 11 1.20 4.77 3.92
CA LYS A 11 2.50 4.15 3.69
C LYS A 11 2.74 3.11 4.77
N SER A 12 3.06 1.88 4.37
CA SER A 12 3.50 0.84 5.30
C SER A 12 2.46 0.57 6.40
N ILE A 13 1.17 0.50 6.04
CA ILE A 13 0.05 0.28 6.97
C ILE A 13 -0.64 -1.06 6.69
N LEU A 14 -0.98 -1.36 5.43
CA LEU A 14 -1.83 -2.49 5.08
C LEU A 14 -1.13 -3.83 5.29
N HIS A 15 0.19 -3.89 5.20
CA HIS A 15 0.94 -5.12 5.45
C HIS A 15 0.85 -5.58 6.91
N ASP A 16 0.66 -4.67 7.86
CA ASP A 16 0.50 -5.01 9.29
C ASP A 16 -0.81 -5.75 9.60
N TRP A 17 -1.77 -5.73 8.67
CA TRP A 17 -3.14 -6.21 8.92
C TRP A 17 -3.54 -7.37 8.00
N PRO A 18 -4.39 -8.29 8.49
CA PRO A 18 -5.06 -9.26 7.62
C PRO A 18 -6.06 -8.58 6.66
N ASP A 19 -6.49 -9.31 5.63
CA ASP A 19 -7.27 -8.76 4.51
C ASP A 19 -8.58 -8.11 4.95
N ASP A 20 -9.31 -8.69 5.91
CA ASP A 20 -10.57 -8.15 6.43
C ASP A 20 -10.38 -6.77 7.09
N ARG A 21 -9.28 -6.60 7.82
CA ARG A 21 -8.89 -5.35 8.46
C ARG A 21 -8.36 -4.34 7.46
N ALA A 22 -7.55 -4.78 6.49
CA ALA A 22 -7.08 -3.93 5.38
C ALA A 22 -8.25 -3.37 4.56
N VAL A 23 -9.24 -4.21 4.20
CA VAL A 23 -10.48 -3.79 3.53
C VAL A 23 -11.25 -2.79 4.39
N THR A 24 -11.34 -3.01 5.70
CA THR A 24 -12.04 -2.09 6.61
C THR A 24 -11.37 -0.71 6.62
N ILE A 25 -10.04 -0.65 6.64
CA ILE A 25 -9.28 0.61 6.55
C ILE A 25 -9.59 1.33 5.23
N LEU A 26 -9.49 0.61 4.11
CA LEU A 26 -9.74 1.16 2.78
C LEU A 26 -11.19 1.65 2.60
N ARG A 27 -12.17 0.97 3.21
CA ARG A 27 -13.58 1.40 3.21
C ARG A 27 -13.78 2.73 3.93
N HIS A 28 -13.09 2.95 5.05
CA HIS A 28 -13.15 4.23 5.74
C HIS A 28 -12.55 5.37 4.91
N CYS A 29 -11.48 5.12 4.16
CA CYS A 29 -10.96 6.08 3.19
C CYS A 29 -11.99 6.33 2.08
N ARG A 30 -12.56 5.28 1.48
CA ARG A 30 -13.56 5.39 0.43
C ARG A 30 -14.77 6.22 0.85
N ALA A 31 -15.25 6.07 2.08
CA ALA A 31 -16.43 6.76 2.60
C ALA A 31 -16.28 8.30 2.66
N VAL A 32 -15.04 8.81 2.78
CA VAL A 32 -14.77 10.25 2.90
C VAL A 32 -14.23 10.87 1.60
N LEU A 33 -14.01 10.06 0.56
CA LEU A 33 -13.51 10.58 -0.72
C LEU A 33 -14.61 11.36 -1.45
N PRO A 34 -14.32 12.60 -1.90
CA PRO A 34 -15.20 13.28 -2.85
C PRO A 34 -15.14 12.58 -4.23
N PRO A 35 -16.09 12.87 -5.14
CA PRO A 35 -15.98 12.45 -6.53
C PRO A 35 -14.63 12.84 -7.13
N GLY A 36 -13.92 11.88 -7.72
CA GLY A 36 -12.58 12.09 -8.27
C GLY A 36 -11.43 11.95 -7.27
N GLY A 37 -11.71 11.86 -5.96
CA GLY A 37 -10.69 11.66 -4.95
C GLY A 37 -9.94 10.33 -5.08
N ARG A 38 -8.78 10.23 -4.42
CA ARG A 38 -7.85 9.10 -4.55
C ARG A 38 -7.31 8.64 -3.20
N VAL A 39 -7.02 7.34 -3.10
CA VAL A 39 -6.15 6.77 -2.05
C VAL A 39 -4.81 6.42 -2.70
N LEU A 40 -3.71 6.87 -2.11
CA LEU A 40 -2.36 6.43 -2.46
C LEU A 40 -1.89 5.40 -1.44
N ILE A 41 -1.48 4.23 -1.92
CA ILE A 41 -1.02 3.11 -1.11
C ILE A 41 0.45 2.89 -1.44
N LEU A 42 1.33 3.08 -0.45
CA LEU A 42 2.76 2.85 -0.56
C LEU A 42 3.13 1.64 0.30
N GLU A 43 3.34 0.50 -0.35
CA GLU A 43 3.62 -0.78 0.32
C GLU A 43 4.73 -1.54 -0.42
N PRO A 44 5.45 -2.45 0.26
CA PRO A 44 6.16 -3.52 -0.41
C PRO A 44 5.16 -4.34 -1.24
N VAL A 45 5.51 -4.60 -2.50
CA VAL A 45 4.68 -5.39 -3.41
C VAL A 45 5.49 -6.58 -3.91
N LEU A 46 5.01 -7.77 -3.59
CA LEU A 46 5.65 -9.01 -4.04
C LEU A 46 5.53 -9.18 -5.57
N PRO A 47 6.56 -9.72 -6.23
CA PRO A 47 6.46 -10.12 -7.62
C PRO A 47 5.46 -11.27 -7.78
N GLU A 48 4.72 -11.31 -8.90
CA GLU A 48 3.78 -12.40 -9.19
C GLU A 48 4.48 -13.73 -9.47
N VAL A 49 5.72 -13.67 -9.97
CA VAL A 49 6.58 -14.82 -10.22
C VAL A 49 7.99 -14.45 -9.74
N VAL A 50 8.57 -15.28 -8.89
CA VAL A 50 9.97 -15.11 -8.49
C VAL A 50 10.86 -15.58 -9.63
N GLY A 51 11.54 -14.63 -10.29
CA GLY A 51 12.53 -14.93 -11.32
C GLY A 51 13.79 -15.53 -10.71
N THR A 52 14.49 -16.37 -11.48
CA THR A 52 15.78 -16.97 -11.07
C THR A 52 16.95 -15.98 -11.04
N ASP A 53 16.73 -14.75 -11.49
CA ASP A 53 17.74 -13.68 -11.57
C ASP A 53 17.74 -12.77 -10.33
N ASP A 54 16.92 -13.10 -9.34
CA ASP A 54 16.82 -12.35 -8.09
C ASP A 54 17.92 -12.80 -7.11
N ASP A 55 18.77 -11.88 -6.67
CA ASP A 55 20.02 -12.11 -5.94
C ASP A 55 19.84 -12.58 -4.49
N GLY A 56 18.63 -13.01 -4.12
CA GLY A 56 18.29 -13.43 -2.76
C GLY A 56 17.91 -12.27 -1.84
N SER A 57 17.96 -11.01 -2.29
CA SER A 57 17.54 -9.85 -1.49
C SER A 57 16.04 -9.85 -1.20
N THR A 58 15.19 -10.20 -2.17
CA THR A 58 13.73 -10.35 -1.96
C THR A 58 13.43 -11.45 -0.94
N TYR A 59 14.21 -12.54 -0.94
CA TYR A 59 14.09 -13.62 0.03
C TYR A 59 14.53 -13.19 1.44
N LEU A 60 15.54 -12.32 1.56
CA LEU A 60 16.01 -11.79 2.83
C LEU A 60 15.06 -10.73 3.41
N SER A 61 14.43 -9.90 2.59
CA SER A 61 13.36 -8.99 3.05
C SER A 61 12.11 -9.76 3.47
N ASP A 62 11.70 -10.76 2.69
CA ASP A 62 10.56 -11.65 3.00
C ASP A 62 10.84 -12.42 4.31
N LEU A 63 12.03 -13.01 4.49
CA LEU A 63 12.44 -13.67 5.74
C LEU A 63 12.53 -12.72 6.95
N ASN A 64 12.98 -11.48 6.76
CA ASN A 64 13.06 -10.49 7.85
C ASN A 64 11.66 -10.02 8.28
N MET A 65 10.72 -9.90 7.34
CA MET A 65 9.31 -9.58 7.62
C MET A 65 8.56 -10.78 8.22
N LEU A 66 8.75 -12.00 7.70
CA LEU A 66 8.14 -13.24 8.21
C LEU A 66 8.49 -13.52 9.68
N VAL A 67 9.66 -13.05 10.13
CA VAL A 67 10.19 -13.26 11.49
C VAL A 67 9.86 -12.11 12.45
N ASN A 68 9.77 -10.86 11.99
CA ASN A 68 9.66 -9.69 12.89
C ASN A 68 8.25 -9.09 13.04
N VAL A 69 7.34 -9.24 12.08
CA VAL A 69 6.00 -8.61 12.15
C VAL A 69 5.00 -9.59 11.56
N GLY A 70 3.96 -9.98 12.30
CA GLY A 70 2.94 -10.95 11.86
C GLY A 70 2.02 -10.47 10.71
N GLY A 71 2.54 -9.60 9.85
CA GLY A 71 1.88 -9.01 8.70
C GLY A 71 1.91 -9.91 7.46
N ARG A 72 1.11 -9.53 6.46
CA ARG A 72 1.01 -10.23 5.17
C ARG A 72 1.52 -9.33 4.04
N GLU A 73 2.63 -9.74 3.45
CA GLU A 73 3.08 -9.21 2.16
C GLU A 73 2.16 -9.68 1.04
N ARG A 74 1.98 -8.83 0.03
CA ARG A 74 0.93 -8.97 -0.98
C ARG A 74 1.47 -8.68 -2.38
N THR A 75 0.99 -9.44 -3.35
CA THR A 75 1.23 -9.20 -4.78
C THR A 75 0.34 -8.07 -5.29
N ARG A 76 0.57 -7.64 -6.55
CA ARG A 76 -0.30 -6.67 -7.22
C ARG A 76 -1.75 -7.13 -7.30
N ALA A 77 -1.96 -8.42 -7.58
CA ALA A 77 -3.29 -9.02 -7.66
C ALA A 77 -4.02 -8.96 -6.31
N ASP A 78 -3.32 -9.29 -5.21
CA ASP A 78 -3.89 -9.18 -3.86
C ASP A 78 -4.33 -7.73 -3.54
N PHE A 79 -3.50 -6.74 -3.88
CA PHE A 79 -3.86 -5.32 -3.68
C PHE A 79 -5.05 -4.88 -4.54
N GLN A 80 -5.18 -5.41 -5.75
CA GLN A 80 -6.34 -5.18 -6.58
C GLN A 80 -7.62 -5.71 -5.92
N GLU A 81 -7.60 -6.96 -5.44
CA GLU A 81 -8.74 -7.58 -4.75
C GLU A 81 -9.14 -6.80 -3.49
N LEU A 82 -8.17 -6.33 -2.69
CA LEU A 82 -8.43 -5.49 -1.52
C LEU A 82 -9.12 -4.18 -1.89
N CYS A 83 -8.65 -3.52 -2.95
CA CYS A 83 -9.25 -2.27 -3.43
C CYS A 83 -10.69 -2.49 -3.88
N GLU A 84 -10.94 -3.54 -4.67
CA GLU A 84 -12.28 -3.88 -5.18
C GLU A 84 -13.25 -4.21 -4.04
N ALA A 85 -12.82 -5.02 -3.06
CA ALA A 85 -13.61 -5.34 -1.87
C ALA A 85 -13.94 -4.12 -0.98
N ALA A 86 -13.13 -3.06 -1.07
CA ALA A 86 -13.34 -1.79 -0.40
C ALA A 86 -14.16 -0.77 -1.22
N GLY A 87 -14.57 -1.11 -2.44
CA GLY A 87 -15.30 -0.21 -3.35
C GLY A 87 -14.40 0.85 -4.00
N LEU A 88 -13.11 0.55 -4.15
CA LEU A 88 -12.12 1.33 -4.88
C LEU A 88 -11.75 0.59 -6.17
N SER A 89 -11.11 1.29 -7.11
CA SER A 89 -10.55 0.69 -8.31
C SER A 89 -9.07 1.02 -8.38
N LEU A 90 -8.23 0.01 -8.58
CA LEU A 90 -6.79 0.20 -8.75
C LEU A 90 -6.51 0.75 -10.16
N VAL A 91 -6.12 2.02 -10.24
CA VAL A 91 -5.98 2.73 -11.52
C VAL A 91 -4.58 2.63 -12.14
N SER A 92 -3.54 2.49 -11.31
CA SER A 92 -2.15 2.43 -11.75
C SER A 92 -1.27 1.84 -10.66
N VAL A 93 -0.22 1.13 -11.05
CA VAL A 93 0.83 0.63 -10.14
C VAL A 93 2.18 0.99 -10.75
N THR A 94 2.96 1.80 -10.04
CA THR A 94 4.28 2.25 -10.48
C THR A 94 5.30 1.81 -9.44
N PRO A 95 6.32 1.01 -9.79
CA PRO A 95 7.40 0.69 -8.86
C PRO A 95 8.12 1.98 -8.48
N LEU A 96 8.38 2.17 -7.20
CA LEU A 96 9.27 3.24 -6.77
C LEU A 96 10.70 2.82 -7.13
N PRO A 97 11.53 3.71 -7.73
CA PRO A 97 12.95 3.43 -7.89
C PRO A 97 13.57 3.11 -6.53
N GLU A 98 14.61 2.25 -6.50
CA GLU A 98 15.34 1.83 -5.29
C GLU A 98 15.66 3.05 -4.42
N ALA A 99 14.78 3.32 -3.46
CA ALA A 99 14.87 4.46 -2.59
C ALA A 99 15.67 4.03 -1.38
N GLU A 100 16.98 4.01 -1.54
CA GLU A 100 17.91 4.06 -0.41
C GLU A 100 17.48 5.23 0.50
N PRO A 101 17.38 5.01 1.82
CA PRO A 101 16.15 4.83 2.58
C PRO A 101 15.16 6.04 2.49
N PHE A 102 13.98 5.82 1.91
CA PHE A 102 12.88 6.77 1.62
C PHE A 102 12.73 8.02 2.53
N TRP A 103 12.36 9.19 1.94
CA TRP A 103 11.71 10.32 2.66
C TRP A 103 10.50 10.89 1.89
N LEU A 104 9.31 10.88 2.50
CA LEU A 104 8.09 11.54 2.02
C LEU A 104 7.86 12.80 2.88
N LEU A 105 7.72 13.98 2.26
CA LEU A 105 7.53 15.26 2.96
C LEU A 105 6.29 15.98 2.44
N GLU A 106 5.43 16.41 3.37
CA GLU A 106 4.14 17.06 3.11
C GLU A 106 4.09 18.42 3.84
N ALA A 107 3.57 19.46 3.17
CA ALA A 107 3.52 20.81 3.71
C ALA A 107 2.22 21.53 3.30
N ALA A 108 1.67 22.31 4.24
CA ALA A 108 0.45 23.11 4.06
C ALA A 108 0.77 24.58 3.75
N ALA A 109 -0.26 25.36 3.42
CA ALA A 109 -0.13 26.82 3.29
C ALA A 109 0.37 27.45 4.59
N ALA A 110 1.40 28.30 4.50
CA ALA A 110 1.70 29.25 5.57
C ALA A 110 0.81 30.48 5.37
N GLY A 111 -0.20 30.61 6.23
CA GLY A 111 -1.16 31.73 6.27
C GLY A 111 -1.78 31.84 7.65
#